data_AF-A0A3G9JTG2-F1
#
_entry.id   AF-A0A3G9JTG2-F1
#
_cell.length_a   1.000
_cell.length_b   1.000
_cell.length_c   1.000
_cell.angle_alpha   90.00
_cell.angle_beta   90.00
_cell.angle_gamma   90.00
#
_symmetry.space_group_name_H-M   'P 1'
#
loop_
_entity.id
_entity.type
_entity.pdbx_description
1 polymer ?
#
loop_
_entity_poly.entity_id
_entity_poly.type
_entity_poly.pdbx_seq_one_letter_code
_entity_poly.pdbx_strand_id
1 'polypeptide(L)'
;MTPDEFITEFTIESEGDFELFWERNIQRILNIDISQLRILAFHVLGSLDCCEEIKKNSLWNLQMVLSGDTILSRILKEHGIRFDITNKLLYAGSKKYDIDYGHYRGRQFLTGNEEVLDRIAHRVFYDYCVNGFLVNDNVFNYGTRIHERPEFLMSLSDLLPDAQKIEQYWETHAESYRVDFFVKEVKKIATEINNFLNEGNSDERKQI
;
A
#
# COMPACT_ATOMS: atom_id res chain seq x y z
N MET A 1 4.42 -24.53 -14.17
CA MET A 1 3.25 -24.45 -15.08
C MET A 1 3.32 -23.09 -15.73
N THR A 2 3.32 -23.01 -17.05
CA THR A 2 3.19 -21.73 -17.76
C THR A 2 1.74 -21.21 -17.63
N PRO A 3 1.47 -19.92 -17.93
CA PRO A 3 0.11 -19.41 -17.95
C PRO A 3 -0.83 -20.22 -18.85
N ASP A 4 -0.37 -20.63 -20.04
CA ASP A 4 -1.19 -21.40 -20.99
C ASP A 4 -1.49 -22.81 -20.49
N GLU A 5 -0.51 -23.46 -19.84
CA GLU A 5 -0.72 -24.75 -19.18
C GLU A 5 -1.72 -24.63 -18.03
N PHE A 6 -1.70 -23.53 -17.28
CA PHE A 6 -2.66 -23.27 -16.21
C PHE A 6 -4.07 -23.10 -16.76
N ILE A 7 -4.24 -22.26 -17.77
CA ILE A 7 -5.55 -22.02 -18.39
C ILE A 7 -6.11 -23.33 -18.95
N THR A 8 -5.27 -24.14 -19.60
CA THR A 8 -5.65 -25.45 -20.14
C THR A 8 -6.05 -26.41 -19.02
N GLU A 9 -5.21 -26.54 -17.98
CA GLU A 9 -5.47 -27.46 -16.87
C GLU A 9 -6.74 -27.08 -16.10
N PHE A 10 -6.96 -25.79 -15.84
CA PHE A 10 -8.14 -25.33 -15.11
C PHE A 10 -9.40 -25.41 -15.98
N THR A 11 -9.36 -24.90 -17.20
CA THR A 11 -10.57 -24.73 -18.03
C THR A 11 -10.98 -26.02 -18.74
N ILE A 12 -10.01 -26.82 -19.20
CA ILE A 12 -10.26 -28.02 -20.00
C ILE A 12 -10.15 -29.26 -19.12
N GLU A 13 -8.99 -29.49 -18.52
CA GLU A 13 -8.71 -30.75 -17.81
C GLU A 13 -9.46 -30.90 -16.49
N SER A 14 -9.77 -29.77 -15.86
CA SER A 14 -10.56 -29.70 -14.63
C SER A 14 -11.98 -29.19 -14.88
N GLU A 15 -12.35 -28.91 -16.12
CA GLU A 15 -13.68 -28.41 -16.51
C GLU A 15 -14.15 -27.16 -15.73
N GLY A 16 -13.21 -26.35 -15.25
CA GLY A 16 -13.46 -25.19 -14.38
C GLY A 16 -13.81 -25.54 -12.93
N ASP A 17 -13.75 -26.82 -12.53
CA ASP A 17 -13.93 -27.28 -11.16
C ASP A 17 -12.63 -27.06 -10.37
N PHE A 18 -12.74 -26.22 -9.34
CA PHE A 18 -11.61 -25.86 -8.49
C PHE A 18 -11.11 -27.02 -7.63
N GLU A 19 -12.00 -27.85 -7.10
CA GLU A 19 -11.62 -28.98 -6.24
C GLU A 19 -10.88 -30.03 -7.05
N LEU A 20 -11.38 -30.32 -8.27
CA LEU A 20 -10.70 -31.24 -9.19
C LEU A 20 -9.34 -30.68 -9.62
N PHE A 21 -9.27 -29.38 -9.94
CA PHE A 21 -8.01 -28.72 -10.27
C PHE A 21 -7.02 -28.82 -9.10
N TRP A 22 -7.49 -28.57 -7.87
CA TRP A 22 -6.69 -28.64 -6.66
C TRP A 22 -6.17 -30.04 -6.41
N GLU A 23 -7.02 -31.07 -6.42
CA GLU A 23 -6.64 -32.48 -6.23
C GLU A 23 -5.56 -32.91 -7.24
N ARG A 24 -5.70 -32.49 -8.51
CA ARG A 24 -4.75 -32.83 -9.58
C ARG A 24 -3.40 -32.13 -9.43
N ASN A 25 -3.37 -30.94 -8.83
CA ASN A 25 -2.18 -30.08 -8.83
C ASN A 25 -1.55 -29.88 -7.44
N ILE A 26 -2.19 -30.32 -6.35
CA ILE A 26 -1.72 -30.09 -4.98
C ILE A 26 -0.30 -30.62 -4.76
N GLN A 27 0.03 -31.80 -5.28
CA GLN A 27 1.39 -32.34 -5.15
C GLN A 27 2.43 -31.49 -5.89
N ARG A 28 2.07 -30.85 -7.00
CA ARG A 28 2.96 -29.93 -7.72
C ARG A 28 3.19 -28.66 -6.90
N ILE A 29 2.13 -28.15 -6.25
CA ILE A 29 2.20 -26.97 -5.38
C ILE A 29 3.05 -27.26 -4.14
N LEU A 30 2.84 -28.40 -3.48
CA LEU A 30 3.60 -28.83 -2.30
C LEU A 30 5.09 -29.07 -2.60
N ASN A 31 5.42 -29.43 -3.83
CA ASN A 31 6.81 -29.63 -4.28
C ASN A 31 7.53 -28.33 -4.69
N ILE A 32 6.86 -27.17 -4.62
CA ILE A 32 7.51 -25.88 -4.87
C ILE A 32 8.47 -25.60 -3.72
N ASP A 33 9.76 -25.49 -4.04
CA ASP A 33 10.75 -24.96 -3.09
C ASP A 33 10.47 -23.47 -2.86
N ILE A 34 9.78 -23.17 -1.77
CA ILE A 34 9.40 -21.81 -1.36
C ILE A 34 10.65 -20.91 -1.22
N SER A 35 11.83 -21.48 -0.95
CA SER A 35 13.09 -20.71 -0.87
C SER A 35 13.55 -20.16 -2.23
N GLN A 36 13.06 -20.70 -3.34
CA GLN A 36 13.30 -20.21 -4.70
C GLN A 36 12.29 -19.16 -5.14
N LEU A 37 11.23 -18.91 -4.36
CA LEU A 37 10.26 -17.88 -4.71
C LEU A 37 10.95 -16.52 -4.76
N ARG A 38 10.56 -15.72 -5.74
CA ARG A 38 10.90 -14.30 -5.82
C ARG A 38 9.63 -13.52 -5.65
N ILE A 39 9.60 -12.67 -4.63
CA ILE A 39 8.50 -11.74 -4.45
C ILE A 39 8.86 -10.48 -5.22
N LEU A 40 8.09 -10.22 -6.27
CA LEU A 40 8.09 -8.94 -6.96
C LEU A 40 7.10 -8.04 -6.24
N ALA A 41 7.58 -6.93 -5.70
CA ALA A 41 6.75 -5.84 -5.23
C ALA A 41 6.83 -4.69 -6.22
N PHE A 42 5.75 -3.93 -6.32
CA PHE A 42 5.70 -2.76 -7.18
C PHE A 42 5.03 -1.61 -6.45
N HIS A 43 5.45 -0.39 -6.77
CA HIS A 43 4.87 0.85 -6.29
C HIS A 43 4.38 1.66 -7.48
N VAL A 44 3.07 1.89 -7.57
CA VAL A 44 2.45 2.75 -8.58
C VAL A 44 2.26 4.14 -7.97
N LEU A 45 2.75 5.17 -8.66
CA LEU A 45 2.71 6.55 -8.18
C LEU A 45 2.68 7.56 -9.32
N GLY A 46 2.15 8.75 -9.04
CA GLY A 46 2.45 9.97 -9.80
C GLY A 46 3.72 10.64 -9.24
N SER A 47 4.74 10.84 -10.07
CA SER A 47 6.02 11.47 -9.67
C SER A 47 6.17 12.84 -10.30
N LEU A 48 6.59 13.83 -9.51
CA LEU A 48 6.94 15.18 -9.98
C LEU A 48 8.39 15.30 -10.48
N ASP A 49 9.19 14.24 -10.29
CA ASP A 49 10.64 14.22 -10.51
C ASP A 49 11.12 12.93 -11.20
N CYS A 50 10.25 12.26 -11.96
CA CYS A 50 10.58 11.02 -12.67
C CYS A 50 11.21 9.93 -11.77
N CYS A 51 10.73 9.85 -10.51
CA CYS A 51 11.17 8.94 -9.45
C CYS A 51 12.64 9.12 -8.99
N GLU A 52 13.27 10.26 -9.25
CA GLU A 52 14.67 10.50 -8.84
C GLU A 52 14.87 10.42 -7.31
N GLU A 53 13.93 10.93 -6.51
CA GLU A 53 13.99 10.84 -5.06
C GLU A 53 13.96 9.38 -4.57
N ILE A 54 13.11 8.54 -5.16
CA ILE A 54 13.01 7.11 -4.84
C ILE A 54 14.29 6.38 -5.25
N LYS A 55 14.85 6.68 -6.43
CA LYS A 55 16.12 6.08 -6.88
C LYS A 55 17.26 6.40 -5.93
N LYS A 56 17.30 7.62 -5.38
CA LYS A 56 18.33 8.08 -4.46
C LYS A 56 18.16 7.54 -3.04
N ASN A 57 16.95 7.54 -2.51
CA ASN A 57 16.67 7.33 -1.08
C ASN A 57 16.03 5.97 -0.77
N SER A 58 15.76 5.15 -1.79
CA SER A 58 14.84 4.00 -1.71
C SER A 58 13.40 4.42 -1.37
N LEU A 59 12.48 3.45 -1.32
CA LEU A 59 11.10 3.72 -0.95
C LEU A 59 10.98 3.99 0.56
N TRP A 60 10.45 5.15 0.92
CA TRP A 60 10.23 5.55 2.30
C TRP A 60 8.77 5.38 2.72
N ASN A 61 8.55 5.06 3.99
CA ASN A 61 7.20 5.11 4.56
C ASN A 61 6.73 6.56 4.71
N LEU A 62 5.42 6.76 4.89
CA LEU A 62 4.83 8.09 4.94
C LEU A 62 5.42 8.98 6.05
N GLN A 63 5.77 8.42 7.21
CA GLN A 63 6.39 9.17 8.31
C GLN A 63 7.76 9.74 7.92
N MET A 64 8.61 8.94 7.27
CA MET A 64 9.90 9.39 6.74
C MET A 64 9.72 10.41 5.62
N VAL A 65 8.73 10.20 4.73
CA VAL A 65 8.41 11.17 3.68
C VAL A 65 7.99 12.53 4.25
N LEU A 66 7.12 12.55 5.27
CA LEU A 66 6.58 13.78 5.85
C LEU A 66 7.57 14.53 6.77
N SER A 67 8.44 13.79 7.47
CA SER A 67 9.46 14.37 8.37
C SER A 67 10.78 14.72 7.68
N GLY A 68 11.09 14.07 6.55
CA GLY A 68 12.32 14.27 5.80
C GLY A 68 12.32 15.53 4.93
N ASP A 69 13.36 15.64 4.10
CA ASP A 69 13.45 16.62 3.01
C ASP A 69 13.07 15.95 1.69
N THR A 70 11.76 15.77 1.52
CA THR A 70 11.15 15.19 0.30
C THR A 70 10.42 16.25 -0.50
N ILE A 71 10.19 16.01 -1.80
CA ILE A 71 9.34 16.86 -2.66
C ILE A 71 7.98 17.12 -2.00
N LEU A 72 7.31 16.06 -1.54
CA LEU A 72 6.01 16.18 -0.88
C LEU A 72 6.10 17.07 0.38
N SER A 73 7.09 16.84 1.23
CA SER A 73 7.26 17.66 2.46
C SER A 73 7.56 19.13 2.15
N ARG A 74 8.34 19.42 1.09
CA ARG A 74 8.69 20.79 0.68
C ARG A 74 7.47 21.53 0.17
N ILE A 75 6.70 20.91 -0.73
CA ILE A 75 5.47 21.49 -1.26
C ILE A 75 4.45 21.73 -0.14
N LEU A 76 4.27 20.77 0.78
CA LEU A 76 3.41 20.96 1.96
C LEU A 76 3.87 22.17 2.80
N LYS A 77 5.17 22.28 3.11
CA LYS A 77 5.74 23.38 3.90
C LYS A 77 5.56 24.74 3.20
N GLU A 78 5.75 24.80 1.89
CA GLU A 78 5.52 26.01 1.08
C GLU A 78 4.07 26.51 1.17
N HIS A 79 3.12 25.60 1.38
CA HIS A 79 1.70 25.90 1.58
C HIS A 79 1.32 26.01 3.06
N GLY A 80 2.29 26.14 3.97
CA GLY A 80 2.06 26.30 5.40
C GLY A 80 1.56 25.05 6.12
N ILE A 81 1.67 23.87 5.48
CA ILE A 81 1.31 22.57 6.05
C ILE A 81 2.58 21.86 6.53
N ARG A 82 2.63 21.49 7.81
CA ARG A 82 3.80 20.83 8.40
C ARG A 82 3.38 19.71 9.35
N PHE A 83 4.04 18.57 9.21
CA PHE A 83 3.89 17.43 10.10
C PHE A 83 5.03 17.39 11.11
N ASP A 84 4.68 17.27 12.38
CA ASP A 84 5.58 16.90 13.46
C ASP A 84 5.23 15.48 13.88
N ILE A 85 5.88 14.51 13.24
CA ILE A 85 5.61 13.08 13.45
C ILE A 85 5.94 12.66 14.88
N THR A 86 7.00 13.23 15.47
CA THR A 86 7.44 12.88 16.83
C THR A 86 6.40 13.25 17.87
N ASN A 87 5.86 14.46 17.76
CA ASN A 87 4.82 14.95 18.67
C ASN A 87 3.40 14.60 18.21
N LYS A 88 3.26 13.94 17.06
CA LYS A 88 1.98 13.57 16.42
C LYS A 88 1.07 14.76 16.18
N LEU A 89 1.62 15.80 15.56
CA LEU A 89 0.92 17.06 15.29
C LEU A 89 0.94 17.42 13.81
N LEU A 90 -0.18 17.93 13.33
CA LEU A 90 -0.31 18.59 12.03
C LEU A 90 -0.51 20.10 12.25
N TYR A 91 0.32 20.90 11.60
CA TYR A 91 0.22 22.35 11.58
C TYR A 91 -0.27 22.81 10.21
N ALA A 92 -1.24 23.72 10.18
CA ALA A 92 -1.72 24.38 8.97
C ALA A 92 -1.86 25.89 9.24
N GLY A 93 -0.85 26.67 8.85
CA GLY A 93 -0.72 28.06 9.27
C GLY A 93 -0.65 28.18 10.80
N SER A 94 -1.61 28.90 11.39
CA SER A 94 -1.72 29.04 12.86
C SER A 94 -2.50 27.90 13.53
N LYS A 95 -3.17 27.03 12.76
CA LYS A 95 -3.95 25.93 13.30
C LYS A 95 -3.06 24.74 13.62
N LYS A 96 -3.43 24.02 14.67
CA LYS A 96 -2.77 22.81 15.16
C LYS A 96 -3.83 21.72 15.33
N TYR A 97 -3.54 20.53 14.81
CA TYR A 97 -4.38 19.35 14.91
C TYR A 97 -3.61 18.20 15.55
N ASP A 98 -4.30 17.43 16.37
CA ASP A 98 -3.83 16.15 16.89
C ASP A 98 -3.95 15.11 15.77
N ILE A 99 -2.89 14.35 15.52
CA ILE A 99 -2.89 13.22 14.58
C ILE A 99 -2.39 11.95 15.26
N ASP A 100 -2.47 11.86 16.60
CA ASP A 100 -2.24 10.62 17.30
C ASP A 100 -3.37 9.64 17.02
N TYR A 101 -3.10 8.59 16.25
CA TYR A 101 -4.11 7.58 15.95
C TYR A 101 -4.69 6.92 17.22
N GLY A 102 -3.89 6.81 18.29
CA GLY A 102 -4.38 6.32 19.58
C GLY A 102 -5.45 7.20 20.21
N HIS A 103 -5.50 8.49 19.86
CA HIS A 103 -6.56 9.41 20.28
C HIS A 103 -7.91 9.00 19.68
N TYR A 104 -7.93 8.61 18.41
CA TYR A 104 -9.17 8.35 17.66
C TYR A 104 -9.61 6.88 17.71
N ARG A 105 -8.66 5.95 17.80
CA ARG A 105 -8.92 4.51 17.76
C ARG A 105 -9.96 4.08 18.81
N GLY A 106 -11.02 3.43 18.34
CA GLY A 106 -12.07 2.85 19.20
C GLY A 106 -13.08 3.87 19.75
N ARG A 107 -12.98 5.15 19.38
CA ARG A 107 -14.03 6.12 19.69
C ARG A 107 -15.25 5.90 18.81
N GLN A 108 -16.42 6.02 19.44
CA GLN A 108 -17.70 6.05 18.73
C GLN A 108 -18.12 7.53 18.56
N PHE A 109 -18.81 7.85 17.48
CA PHE A 109 -19.39 9.17 17.20
C PHE A 109 -18.38 10.30 16.86
N LEU A 110 -17.30 10.00 16.13
CA LEU A 110 -16.51 11.05 15.50
C LEU A 110 -17.40 11.80 14.49
N THR A 111 -17.25 13.12 14.39
CA THR A 111 -18.03 13.92 13.41
C THR A 111 -17.18 15.01 12.76
N GLY A 112 -17.49 15.32 11.50
CA GLY A 112 -16.86 16.43 10.76
C GLY A 112 -15.34 16.28 10.69
N ASN A 113 -14.60 17.29 11.16
CA ASN A 113 -13.14 17.28 11.09
C ASN A 113 -12.50 16.13 11.88
N GLU A 114 -13.16 15.59 12.92
CA GLU A 114 -12.61 14.48 13.68
C GLU A 114 -12.53 13.19 12.87
N GLU A 115 -13.52 12.94 11.99
CA GLU A 115 -13.50 11.78 11.08
C GLU A 115 -12.37 11.91 10.07
N VAL A 116 -12.12 13.12 9.57
CA VAL A 116 -11.02 13.37 8.63
C VAL A 116 -9.66 13.22 9.33
N LEU A 117 -9.54 13.73 10.55
CA LEU A 117 -8.32 13.59 11.37
C LEU A 117 -8.04 12.13 11.75
N ASP A 118 -9.06 11.33 12.05
CA ASP A 118 -8.91 9.89 12.26
C ASP A 118 -8.34 9.20 11.01
N ARG A 119 -8.88 9.50 9.82
CA ARG A 119 -8.33 8.97 8.55
C ARG A 119 -6.88 9.39 8.33
N ILE A 120 -6.53 10.65 8.57
CA ILE A 120 -5.16 11.16 8.45
C ILE A 120 -4.24 10.44 9.46
N ALA A 121 -4.64 10.36 10.73
CA ALA A 121 -3.87 9.73 11.79
C ALA A 121 -3.66 8.24 11.52
N HIS A 122 -4.72 7.54 11.11
CA HIS A 122 -4.67 6.15 10.65
C HIS A 122 -3.66 6.00 9.51
N ARG A 123 -3.74 6.84 8.48
CA ARG A 123 -2.82 6.76 7.34
C ARG A 123 -1.36 6.99 7.72
N VAL A 124 -1.08 7.92 8.63
CA VAL A 124 0.30 8.27 9.03
C VAL A 124 0.90 7.22 9.96
N PHE A 125 0.12 6.65 10.89
CA PHE A 125 0.65 5.85 11.99
C PHE A 125 0.28 4.36 11.97
N TYR A 126 -0.69 3.95 11.15
CA TYR A 126 -1.19 2.58 11.17
C TYR A 126 -1.29 1.94 9.79
N ASP A 127 -1.68 2.68 8.77
CA ASP A 127 -1.70 2.21 7.39
C ASP A 127 -0.27 2.15 6.85
N TYR A 128 0.24 0.93 6.64
CA TYR A 128 1.54 0.73 6.01
C TYR A 128 1.47 0.83 4.47
N CYS A 129 0.27 1.02 3.91
CA CYS A 129 0.01 1.17 2.47
C CYS A 129 0.55 0.02 1.60
N VAL A 130 0.63 -1.19 2.17
CA VAL A 130 1.04 -2.41 1.45
C VAL A 130 -0.20 -3.24 1.13
N ASN A 131 -0.47 -3.41 -0.16
CA ASN A 131 -1.54 -4.29 -0.64
C ASN A 131 -0.93 -5.52 -1.32
N GLY A 132 -1.40 -6.72 -0.93
CA GLY A 132 -1.04 -7.98 -1.57
C GLY A 132 -2.11 -8.41 -2.56
N PHE A 133 -1.71 -8.73 -3.79
CA PHE A 133 -2.61 -9.27 -4.81
C PHE A 133 -2.12 -10.64 -5.25
N LEU A 134 -3.02 -11.63 -5.30
CA LEU A 134 -2.74 -12.92 -5.93
C LEU A 134 -2.83 -12.80 -7.46
N VAL A 135 -3.77 -12.01 -7.96
CA VAL A 135 -3.98 -11.67 -9.38
C VAL A 135 -4.45 -10.22 -9.48
N ASN A 136 -3.96 -9.47 -10.48
CA ASN A 136 -4.47 -8.13 -10.83
C ASN A 136 -4.29 -7.91 -12.34
N ASP A 137 -5.40 -7.69 -13.05
CA ASP A 137 -5.41 -7.49 -14.51
C ASP A 137 -4.71 -6.18 -14.94
N ASN A 138 -4.91 -5.10 -14.18
CA ASN A 138 -4.25 -3.82 -14.41
C ASN A 138 -4.12 -3.03 -13.11
N VAL A 139 -2.90 -2.92 -12.61
CA VAL A 139 -2.55 -2.20 -11.37
C VAL A 139 -2.87 -0.71 -11.43
N PHE A 140 -2.96 -0.12 -12.62
CA PHE A 140 -3.36 1.29 -12.80
C PHE A 140 -4.86 1.52 -12.59
N ASN A 141 -5.69 0.47 -12.67
CA ASN A 141 -7.12 0.55 -12.38
C ASN A 141 -7.43 0.53 -10.87
N TYR A 142 -6.41 0.56 -10.01
CA TYR A 142 -6.59 0.68 -8.58
C TYR A 142 -7.27 2.04 -8.25
N GLY A 143 -8.49 1.98 -7.74
CA GLY A 143 -9.55 2.99 -7.90
C GLY A 143 -9.33 4.37 -7.27
N THR A 144 -8.22 4.61 -6.57
CA THR A 144 -7.91 5.89 -5.92
C THR A 144 -7.02 6.80 -6.78
N ARG A 145 -6.75 6.43 -8.05
CA ARG A 145 -5.94 7.21 -9.00
C ARG A 145 -4.52 7.49 -8.45
N ILE A 146 -3.95 6.50 -7.77
CA ILE A 146 -2.60 6.57 -7.16
C ILE A 146 -1.48 6.88 -8.17
N HIS A 147 -1.72 6.56 -9.45
CA HIS A 147 -0.80 6.86 -10.55
C HIS A 147 -0.81 8.34 -10.95
N GLU A 148 -1.82 9.11 -10.55
CA GLU A 148 -1.93 10.55 -10.81
C GLU A 148 -1.42 11.36 -9.62
N ARG A 149 -1.61 10.87 -8.39
CA ARG A 149 -1.23 11.58 -7.16
C ARG A 149 -1.17 10.66 -5.93
N PRO A 150 -0.46 11.06 -4.85
CA PRO A 150 -0.51 10.36 -3.58
C PRO A 150 -1.93 10.37 -2.99
N GLU A 151 -2.49 9.19 -2.71
CA GLU A 151 -3.82 9.03 -2.08
C GLU A 151 -3.93 9.78 -0.74
N PHE A 152 -2.82 9.94 -0.03
CA PHE A 152 -2.75 10.71 1.20
C PHE A 152 -3.21 12.17 1.03
N LEU A 153 -2.96 12.79 -0.13
CA LEU A 153 -3.40 14.15 -0.40
C LEU A 153 -4.93 14.28 -0.39
N MET A 154 -5.65 13.25 -0.84
CA MET A 154 -7.11 13.23 -0.83
C MET A 154 -7.67 13.42 0.59
N SER A 155 -7.11 12.71 1.57
CA SER A 155 -7.52 12.85 2.98
C SER A 155 -7.15 14.22 3.57
N LEU A 156 -6.05 14.83 3.12
CA LEU A 156 -5.67 16.17 3.55
C LEU A 156 -6.55 17.25 2.92
N SER A 157 -6.93 17.09 1.66
CA SER A 157 -7.82 17.97 0.91
C SER A 157 -9.21 18.08 1.52
N ASP A 158 -9.70 17.02 2.18
CA ASP A 158 -10.95 17.04 2.95
C ASP A 158 -10.87 17.98 4.16
N LEU A 159 -9.68 18.15 4.76
CA LEU A 159 -9.47 18.96 5.96
C LEU A 159 -9.00 20.39 5.63
N LEU A 160 -8.12 20.54 4.64
CA LEU A 160 -7.34 21.74 4.39
C LEU A 160 -7.54 22.23 2.95
N PRO A 161 -8.09 23.44 2.74
CA PRO A 161 -8.23 24.02 1.39
C PRO A 161 -6.92 24.15 0.63
N ASP A 162 -5.80 24.41 1.33
CA ASP A 162 -4.49 24.51 0.66
C ASP A 162 -3.96 23.14 0.20
N ALA A 163 -4.38 22.04 0.83
CA ALA A 163 -4.04 20.70 0.34
C ALA A 163 -4.74 20.37 -0.99
N GLN A 164 -5.94 20.92 -1.24
CA GLN A 164 -6.63 20.78 -2.54
C GLN A 164 -5.81 21.38 -3.69
N LYS A 165 -5.14 22.50 -3.45
CA LYS A 165 -4.26 23.12 -4.45
C LYS A 165 -3.05 22.24 -4.76
N ILE A 166 -2.47 21.63 -3.73
CA ILE A 166 -1.35 20.69 -3.87
C ILE A 166 -1.79 19.45 -4.64
N GLU A 167 -2.96 18.91 -4.31
CA GLU A 167 -3.56 17.76 -5.00
C GLU A 167 -3.73 18.04 -6.50
N GLN A 168 -4.36 19.17 -6.85
CA GLN A 168 -4.54 19.58 -8.25
C GLN A 168 -3.22 19.83 -8.96
N TYR A 169 -2.24 20.44 -8.28
CA TYR A 169 -0.90 20.63 -8.85
C TYR A 169 -0.25 19.28 -9.18
N TRP A 170 -0.36 18.31 -8.28
CA TRP A 170 0.18 16.98 -8.48
C TRP A 170 -0.48 16.28 -9.66
N GLU A 171 -1.82 16.27 -9.73
CA GLU A 171 -2.57 15.63 -10.84
C GLU A 171 -2.22 16.21 -12.22
N THR A 172 -1.83 17.49 -12.27
CA THR A 172 -1.56 18.19 -13.54
C THR A 172 -0.10 18.15 -13.99
N HIS A 173 0.84 17.91 -13.07
CA HIS A 173 2.28 17.99 -13.35
C HIS A 173 3.02 16.67 -13.15
N ALA A 174 2.41 15.69 -12.46
CA ALA A 174 3.04 14.40 -12.25
C ALA A 174 2.91 13.50 -13.47
N GLU A 175 3.94 12.70 -13.68
CA GLU A 175 3.92 11.59 -14.62
C GLU A 175 3.70 10.28 -13.86
N SER A 176 2.95 9.36 -14.45
CA SER A 176 2.66 8.05 -13.85
C SER A 176 3.82 7.09 -14.02
N TYR A 177 4.23 6.45 -12.91
CA TYR A 177 5.29 5.45 -12.89
C TYR A 177 4.84 4.18 -12.16
N ARG A 178 5.50 3.07 -12.53
CA ARG A 178 5.51 1.83 -11.78
C ARG A 178 6.96 1.49 -11.45
N VAL A 179 7.28 1.44 -10.18
CA VAL A 179 8.61 1.08 -9.68
C VAL A 179 8.57 -0.37 -9.20
N ASP A 180 9.21 -1.26 -9.95
CA ASP A 180 9.32 -2.69 -9.63
C ASP A 180 10.58 -2.99 -8.82
N PHE A 181 10.46 -3.82 -7.78
CA PHE A 181 11.60 -4.26 -6.98
C PHE A 181 11.42 -5.69 -6.45
N PHE A 182 12.53 -6.43 -6.42
CA PHE A 182 12.55 -7.77 -5.81
C PHE A 182 12.79 -7.65 -4.31
N VAL A 183 11.95 -8.31 -3.51
CA VAL A 183 12.15 -8.43 -2.07
C VAL A 183 13.33 -9.37 -1.83
N LYS A 184 14.37 -8.91 -1.12
CA LYS A 184 15.59 -9.70 -0.88
C LYS A 184 15.43 -10.75 0.22
N GLU A 185 14.52 -10.53 1.18
CA GLU A 185 14.33 -11.40 2.36
C GLU A 185 13.22 -12.45 2.19
N VAL A 186 13.04 -13.01 0.99
CA VAL A 186 12.01 -14.05 0.75
C VAL A 186 12.19 -15.25 1.69
N LYS A 187 13.42 -15.55 2.12
CA LYS A 187 13.69 -16.63 3.08
C LYS A 187 12.96 -16.45 4.42
N LYS A 188 12.80 -15.22 4.91
CA LYS A 188 12.09 -14.96 6.17
C LYS A 188 10.59 -15.21 6.00
N ILE A 189 10.01 -14.68 4.92
CA ILE A 189 8.62 -14.93 4.55
C ILE A 189 8.35 -16.41 4.32
N ALA A 190 9.25 -17.11 3.60
CA ALA A 190 9.19 -18.54 3.37
C ALA A 190 9.23 -19.33 4.69
N THR A 191 10.03 -18.89 5.66
CA THR A 191 10.10 -19.51 6.99
C THR A 191 8.79 -19.29 7.75
N GLU A 192 8.23 -18.09 7.73
CA GLU A 192 6.94 -17.78 8.37
C GLU A 192 5.78 -18.55 7.75
N ILE A 193 5.73 -18.65 6.41
CA ILE A 193 4.75 -19.48 5.69
C ILE A 193 4.92 -20.96 6.06
N ASN A 194 6.15 -21.47 6.07
CA ASN A 194 6.41 -22.86 6.47
C ASN A 194 5.99 -23.11 7.92
N ASN A 195 6.25 -22.19 8.84
CA ASN A 195 5.79 -22.31 10.22
C ASN A 195 4.26 -22.34 10.27
N PHE A 196 3.58 -21.42 9.58
CA PHE A 196 2.10 -21.42 9.49
C PHE A 196 1.53 -22.72 8.91
N LEU A 197 2.15 -23.29 7.87
CA LEU A 197 1.70 -24.54 7.26
C LEU A 197 1.97 -25.77 8.15
N ASN A 198 3.04 -25.74 8.95
CA ASN A 198 3.44 -26.84 9.83
C ASN A 198 2.78 -26.77 11.21
N GLU A 199 2.41 -25.57 11.67
CA GLU A 199 1.54 -25.34 12.83
C GLU A 199 0.09 -25.62 12.40
N GLY A 200 -0.28 -26.90 12.39
CA GLY A 200 -1.64 -27.34 12.04
C GLY A 200 -2.71 -26.75 12.95
N ASN A 201 -3.16 -25.52 12.68
CA ASN A 201 -4.39 -24.96 13.24
C ASN A 201 -5.56 -25.43 12.38
N SER A 202 -6.25 -26.44 12.88
CA SER A 202 -7.41 -27.09 12.26
C SER A 202 -8.65 -26.19 12.13
N ASP A 203 -8.64 -24.98 12.69
CA ASP A 203 -9.85 -24.16 12.84
C ASP A 203 -9.98 -23.00 11.82
N GLU A 204 -8.92 -22.59 11.13
CA GLU A 204 -8.97 -21.43 10.22
C GLU A 204 -9.14 -21.77 8.73
N ARG A 205 -9.16 -23.05 8.34
CA ARG A 205 -9.36 -23.48 6.93
C ARG A 205 -10.76 -23.23 6.37
N LYS A 206 -11.63 -22.50 7.07
CA LYS A 206 -13.03 -22.22 6.65
C LYS A 206 -13.30 -20.78 6.24
N GLN A 207 -12.31 -19.89 6.21
CA GLN A 207 -12.51 -18.52 5.73
C GLN A 207 -11.35 -18.05 4.86
N ILE A 208 -11.27 -18.61 3.66
CA ILE A 208 -10.80 -17.89 2.46
C ILE A 208 -11.80 -18.21 1.35
#